data_AF-A0A1M5W6J1-F1
#
_entry.id   AF-A0A1M5W6J1-F1
#
_cell.length_a   1.000
_cell.length_b   1.000
_cell.length_c   1.000
_cell.angle_alpha   90.00
_cell.angle_beta   90.00
_cell.angle_gamma   90.00
#
_symmetry.space_group_name_H-M   'P 1'
#
loop_
_entity.id
_entity.type
_entity.pdbx_description
1 polymer ?
#
loop_
_entity_poly.entity_id
_entity_poly.type
_entity_poly.pdbx_seq_one_letter_code
_entity_poly.pdbx_strand_id
1 'polypeptide(L)'
;MKHYPFILFYLFCNVFIYAFHGSFWVYIACFLAFSAVVVWGSFDIGLGYFVNSITHKRTKINEVALTFDDGPTEFTPQFLDLLKEHQVKATFFCIGKQIEKYPETFQRIISEGHTVGNHTYSHSNNTGFLSASKMVEEIEKCDEVMLETGKIQNDLYRPPFGVTNPSIAKAIKKTHKTSIGWNVRSLDTITDDEKKIFKRVTTDLKKGSIILLHDTSEKTYNVLVDLLLFLKEKKYSTFTVDSITKSKKND
;
A
#
# COMPACT_ATOMS: atom_id res chain seq x y z
N MET A 1 4.85 8.98 16.26
CA MET A 1 5.36 8.64 14.92
C MET A 1 6.85 8.34 15.04
N LYS A 2 7.38 7.37 14.29
CA LYS A 2 8.75 6.86 14.50
C LYS A 2 9.86 7.85 14.06
N HIS A 3 9.51 8.95 13.40
CA HIS A 3 10.47 9.96 12.97
C HIS A 3 10.94 10.94 14.05
N TYR A 4 10.20 11.12 15.16
CA TYR A 4 10.58 12.09 16.20
C TYR A 4 11.97 11.86 16.79
N PRO A 5 12.41 10.62 17.10
CA PRO A 5 13.79 10.37 17.55
C PRO A 5 14.86 10.83 16.55
N PHE A 6 14.61 10.68 15.24
CA PHE A 6 15.57 11.11 14.21
C PHE A 6 15.68 12.64 14.13
N ILE A 7 14.57 13.36 14.32
CA ILE A 7 14.58 14.82 14.41
C ILE A 7 15.35 15.27 15.66
N LEU A 8 15.07 14.66 16.81
CA LEU A 8 15.77 14.97 18.06
C LEU A 8 17.27 14.68 17.96
N PHE A 9 17.64 13.56 17.33
CA PHE A 9 19.04 13.21 17.08
C PHE A 9 19.72 14.22 16.15
N TYR A 10 19.06 14.64 15.08
CA TYR A 10 19.59 15.69 14.21
C TYR A 10 19.79 17.02 14.96
N LEU A 11 18.83 17.45 15.78
CA LEU A 11 18.96 18.65 16.61
C LEU A 11 20.11 18.51 17.61
N PHE A 12 20.24 17.35 18.26
CA PHE A 12 21.35 17.04 19.15
C PHE A 12 22.70 17.11 18.42
N CYS A 13 22.82 16.54 17.22
CA CYS A 13 24.03 16.65 16.41
C CYS A 13 24.38 18.11 16.13
N ASN A 14 23.42 18.98 15.80
CA ASN A 14 23.68 20.40 15.58
C ASN A 14 24.21 21.10 16.84
N VAL A 15 23.60 20.83 18.01
CA VAL A 15 24.08 21.38 19.31
C VAL A 15 25.48 20.87 19.63
N PHE A 16 25.76 19.58 19.37
CA PHE A 16 27.06 18.98 19.58
C PHE A 16 28.12 19.58 18.65
N ILE A 17 27.83 19.72 17.35
CA ILE A 17 28.74 20.36 16.39
C ILE A 17 29.05 21.80 16.83
N TYR A 18 28.05 22.55 17.30
CA TYR A 18 28.24 23.89 17.85
C TYR A 18 29.15 23.90 19.09
N ALA A 19 28.86 23.04 20.07
CA ALA A 19 29.60 22.96 21.34
C ALA A 19 31.08 22.61 21.16
N PHE A 20 31.43 21.88 20.10
CA PHE A 20 32.80 21.46 19.79
C PHE A 20 33.42 22.24 18.62
N HIS A 21 32.85 23.39 18.24
CA HIS A 21 33.36 24.26 17.16
C HIS A 21 33.58 23.53 15.82
N GLY A 22 32.67 22.62 15.47
CA GLY A 22 32.75 21.88 14.22
C GLY A 22 32.63 22.79 12.99
N SER A 23 33.30 22.40 11.91
CA SER A 23 33.34 23.19 10.68
C SER A 23 31.98 23.21 9.96
N PHE A 24 31.78 24.21 9.10
CA PHE A 24 30.59 24.32 8.24
C PHE A 24 30.28 23.02 7.47
N TRP A 25 31.31 22.31 7.01
CA TRP A 25 31.16 21.05 6.27
C TRP A 25 30.54 19.92 7.10
N VAL A 26 30.72 19.93 8.43
CA VAL A 26 30.11 18.95 9.33
C VAL A 26 28.59 19.17 9.41
N TYR A 27 28.14 20.42 9.41
CA TYR A 27 26.71 20.75 9.35
C TYR A 27 26.09 20.27 8.03
N ILE A 28 26.76 20.51 6.90
CA ILE A 28 26.29 20.04 5.59
C ILE A 28 26.21 18.51 5.55
N ALA A 29 27.24 17.81 6.01
CA ALA A 29 27.23 16.35 6.06
C ALA A 29 26.09 15.82 6.95
N CYS A 30 25.87 16.43 8.12
CA CYS A 30 24.78 16.07 9.02
C CYS A 30 23.40 16.32 8.39
N PHE A 31 23.22 17.46 7.71
CA PHE A 31 21.99 17.79 7.01
C PHE A 31 21.69 16.82 5.85
N LEU A 32 22.70 16.47 5.06
CA LEU A 32 22.55 15.50 3.96
C LEU A 32 22.20 14.11 4.49
N ALA A 33 22.85 13.66 5.56
CA ALA A 33 22.54 12.39 6.21
C ALA A 33 21.09 12.37 6.76
N PHE A 34 20.68 13.43 7.45
CA PHE A 34 19.30 13.57 7.93
C PHE A 34 18.28 13.58 6.77
N SER A 35 18.56 14.33 5.71
CA SER A 35 17.71 14.40 4.53
C SER A 35 17.57 13.04 3.84
N ALA A 36 18.67 12.28 3.72
CA ALA A 36 18.64 10.92 3.19
C ALA A 36 17.75 9.98 4.02
N VAL A 37 17.82 10.07 5.35
CA VAL A 37 16.94 9.29 6.26
C VAL A 37 15.47 9.70 6.08
N VAL A 38 15.19 10.99 5.95
CA VAL A 38 13.82 11.50 5.73
C VAL A 38 13.26 11.00 4.39
N VAL A 39 14.06 11.09 3.32
CA VAL A 39 13.68 10.58 2.00
C VAL A 39 13.43 9.08 2.07
N TRP A 40 14.35 8.29 2.62
CA TRP A 40 14.15 6.85 2.75
C TRP A 40 12.89 6.51 3.57
N GLY A 41 12.68 7.18 4.70
CA GLY A 41 11.46 7.03 5.50
C GLY A 41 10.17 7.41 4.76
N SER A 42 10.25 8.29 3.76
CA SER A 42 9.11 8.66 2.92
C SER A 42 8.74 7.58 1.91
N PHE A 43 9.74 6.90 1.33
CA PHE A 43 9.56 5.92 0.25
C PHE A 43 9.45 4.47 0.74
N ASP A 44 9.79 4.19 1.99
CA ASP A 44 9.69 2.87 2.60
C ASP A 44 8.52 2.79 3.59
N ILE A 45 7.37 2.33 3.08
CA ILE A 45 6.15 2.15 3.86
C ILE A 45 6.30 1.12 5.00
N GLY A 46 7.29 0.22 4.91
CA GLY A 46 7.59 -0.79 5.92
C GLY A 46 8.19 -0.21 7.20
N LEU A 47 8.91 0.91 7.10
CA LEU A 47 9.51 1.56 8.27
C LEU A 47 8.45 2.17 9.19
N GLY A 48 7.33 2.61 8.62
CA GLY A 48 6.29 3.33 9.34
C GLY A 48 6.77 4.69 9.87
N TYR A 49 7.60 5.38 9.08
CA TYR A 49 8.29 6.61 9.50
C TYR A 49 7.31 7.76 9.73
N PHE A 50 6.50 8.11 8.71
CA PHE A 50 5.44 9.12 8.81
C PHE A 50 4.07 8.53 9.14
N VAL A 51 3.73 7.39 8.52
CA VAL A 51 2.43 6.73 8.69
C VAL A 51 2.67 5.30 9.17
N ASN A 52 1.94 4.85 10.18
CA ASN A 52 2.04 3.46 10.62
C ASN A 52 1.12 2.57 9.78
N SER A 53 1.66 2.00 8.71
CA SER A 53 0.93 1.12 7.80
C SER A 53 0.97 -0.34 8.24
N ILE A 54 -0.14 -1.07 8.09
CA ILE A 54 -0.15 -2.52 8.25
C ILE A 54 0.52 -3.14 7.02
N THR A 55 1.70 -3.74 7.20
CA THR A 55 2.48 -4.32 6.08
C THR A 55 2.47 -5.84 6.06
N HIS A 56 2.04 -6.49 7.15
CA HIS A 56 1.89 -7.93 7.27
C HIS A 56 0.90 -8.25 8.41
N LYS A 57 0.35 -9.46 8.37
CA LYS A 57 -0.41 -10.07 9.48
C LYS A 57 0.57 -10.85 10.37
N ARG A 58 0.43 -10.70 11.69
CA ARG A 58 1.17 -11.57 12.63
C ARG A 58 0.43 -12.89 12.74
N THR A 59 1.02 -13.96 12.23
CA THR A 59 0.36 -15.27 12.17
C THR A 59 1.37 -16.41 12.15
N LYS A 60 0.96 -17.58 12.66
CA LYS A 60 1.75 -18.82 12.65
C LYS A 60 1.36 -19.76 11.51
N ILE A 61 0.22 -19.52 10.86
CA ILE A 61 -0.26 -20.33 9.73
C ILE A 61 0.32 -19.80 8.40
N ASN A 62 0.41 -20.67 7.40
CA ASN A 62 0.82 -20.30 6.05
C ASN A 62 -0.34 -19.59 5.36
N GLU A 63 -0.48 -18.29 5.60
CA GLU A 63 -1.48 -17.47 4.93
C GLU A 63 -0.83 -16.19 4.37
N VAL A 64 -1.34 -15.66 3.25
CA VAL A 64 -0.86 -14.41 2.63
C VAL A 64 -2.05 -13.59 2.11
N ALA A 65 -1.87 -12.27 1.95
CA ALA A 65 -2.83 -11.43 1.26
C ALA A 65 -2.34 -11.09 -0.13
N LEU A 66 -3.16 -11.40 -1.13
CA LEU A 66 -3.02 -10.85 -2.48
C LEU A 66 -3.69 -9.48 -2.49
N THR A 67 -2.95 -8.45 -2.90
CA THR A 67 -3.49 -7.09 -3.01
C THR A 67 -3.18 -6.47 -4.36
N PHE A 68 -4.17 -5.85 -4.96
CA PHE A 68 -4.10 -5.23 -6.29
C PHE A 68 -4.37 -3.73 -6.18
N ASP A 69 -3.50 -2.90 -6.75
CA ASP A 69 -3.64 -1.45 -6.81
C ASP A 69 -4.03 -1.00 -8.23
N ASP A 70 -4.56 0.22 -8.32
CA ASP A 70 -4.88 0.98 -9.54
C ASP A 70 -6.12 0.58 -10.33
N GLY A 71 -6.73 -0.57 -10.01
CA GLY A 71 -7.99 -1.00 -10.60
C GLY A 71 -9.22 -0.18 -10.15
N PRO A 72 -10.41 -0.53 -10.66
CA PRO A 72 -10.64 -1.51 -11.73
C PRO A 72 -10.17 -1.01 -13.12
N THR A 73 -9.83 -1.93 -14.01
CA THR A 73 -9.43 -1.70 -15.41
C THR A 73 -10.11 -2.72 -16.35
N GLU A 74 -9.81 -2.68 -17.64
CA GLU A 74 -10.24 -3.73 -18.59
C GLU A 74 -9.66 -5.12 -18.28
N PHE A 75 -8.55 -5.22 -17.54
CA PHE A 75 -7.94 -6.50 -17.15
C PHE A 75 -8.57 -7.08 -15.88
N THR A 76 -9.06 -6.24 -14.96
CA THR A 76 -9.62 -6.66 -13.67
C THR A 76 -10.63 -7.81 -13.75
N PRO A 77 -11.56 -7.87 -14.72
CA PRO A 77 -12.47 -9.01 -14.86
C PRO A 77 -11.74 -10.37 -14.99
N GLN A 78 -10.63 -10.43 -15.73
CA GLN A 78 -9.85 -11.66 -15.90
C GLN A 78 -9.19 -12.10 -14.58
N PHE A 79 -8.71 -11.13 -13.80
CA PHE A 79 -8.18 -11.40 -12.45
C PHE A 79 -9.26 -11.98 -11.54
N LEU A 80 -10.48 -11.42 -11.58
CA LEU A 80 -11.62 -11.92 -10.81
C LEU A 80 -12.00 -13.36 -11.22
N ASP A 81 -12.04 -13.65 -12.53
CA ASP A 81 -12.29 -15.00 -13.03
C ASP A 81 -11.26 -16.01 -12.51
N LEU A 82 -9.97 -15.67 -12.59
CA LEU A 82 -8.89 -16.52 -12.11
C LEU A 82 -8.93 -16.72 -10.59
N LEU A 83 -9.19 -15.66 -9.82
CA LEU A 83 -9.32 -15.75 -8.36
C LEU A 83 -10.53 -16.63 -7.96
N LYS A 84 -11.64 -16.53 -8.70
CA LYS A 84 -12.84 -17.34 -8.50
C LYS A 84 -12.59 -18.81 -8.80
N GLU A 85 -11.90 -19.13 -9.90
CA GLU A 85 -11.50 -20.49 -10.27
C GLU A 85 -10.68 -21.15 -9.15
N HIS A 86 -9.76 -20.40 -8.56
CA HIS A 86 -8.93 -20.86 -7.45
C HIS A 86 -9.59 -20.74 -6.07
N GLN A 87 -10.83 -20.25 -5.99
CA GLN A 87 -11.57 -19.98 -4.73
C GLN A 87 -10.82 -19.06 -3.76
N VAL A 88 -10.04 -18.11 -4.29
CA VAL A 88 -9.23 -17.16 -3.53
C VAL A 88 -9.94 -15.82 -3.42
N LYS A 89 -9.82 -15.18 -2.26
CA LYS A 89 -10.24 -13.78 -2.06
C LYS A 89 -9.03 -12.88 -1.88
N ALA A 90 -9.01 -11.77 -2.63
CA ALA A 90 -7.98 -10.74 -2.58
C ALA A 90 -8.53 -9.40 -2.04
N THR A 91 -7.65 -8.42 -1.89
CA THR A 91 -8.01 -7.02 -1.61
C THR A 91 -7.66 -6.14 -2.80
N PHE A 92 -8.57 -5.26 -3.22
CA PHE A 92 -8.36 -4.29 -4.30
C PHE A 92 -8.35 -2.87 -3.73
N PHE A 93 -7.28 -2.12 -3.94
CA PHE A 93 -7.22 -0.69 -3.64
C PHE A 93 -7.56 0.09 -4.90
N CYS A 94 -8.81 0.54 -4.96
CA CYS A 94 -9.37 1.11 -6.18
C CYS A 94 -9.20 2.63 -6.23
N ILE A 95 -8.95 3.15 -7.43
CA ILE A 95 -8.90 4.59 -7.69
C ILE A 95 -10.32 5.09 -7.98
N GLY A 96 -10.74 6.20 -7.37
CA GLY A 96 -12.09 6.74 -7.53
C GLY A 96 -12.51 6.95 -9.00
N LYS A 97 -11.66 7.58 -9.81
CA LYS A 97 -11.90 7.75 -11.26
C LYS A 97 -12.08 6.42 -12.01
N GLN A 98 -11.41 5.37 -11.58
CA GLN A 98 -11.51 4.05 -12.21
C GLN A 98 -12.81 3.35 -11.82
N ILE A 99 -13.28 3.55 -10.59
CA ILE A 99 -14.60 3.09 -10.16
C ILE A 99 -15.70 3.74 -11.02
N GLU A 100 -15.62 5.06 -11.25
CA GLU A 100 -16.56 5.77 -12.13
C GLU A 100 -16.53 5.25 -13.57
N LYS A 101 -15.34 4.86 -14.06
CA LYS A 101 -15.13 4.34 -15.41
C LYS A 101 -15.59 2.89 -15.58
N TYR A 102 -15.43 2.04 -14.57
CA TYR A 102 -15.77 0.61 -14.61
C TYR A 102 -16.67 0.19 -13.44
N PRO A 103 -17.88 0.78 -13.30
CA PRO A 103 -18.74 0.58 -12.13
C PRO A 103 -19.23 -0.86 -11.98
N GLU A 104 -19.51 -1.56 -13.09
CA GLU A 104 -19.93 -2.96 -13.08
C GLU A 104 -18.81 -3.88 -12.58
N THR A 105 -17.57 -3.62 -13.00
CA THR A 105 -16.40 -4.38 -12.54
C THR A 105 -16.17 -4.12 -11.05
N PHE A 106 -16.31 -2.88 -10.59
CA PHE A 106 -16.23 -2.56 -9.17
C PHE A 106 -17.28 -3.31 -8.33
N GLN A 107 -18.54 -3.32 -8.77
CA GLN A 107 -19.60 -4.07 -8.10
C GLN A 107 -19.32 -5.58 -8.11
N ARG A 108 -18.72 -6.10 -9.19
CA ARG A 108 -18.29 -7.49 -9.29
C ARG A 108 -17.21 -7.84 -8.26
N ILE A 109 -16.22 -6.97 -8.04
CA ILE A 109 -15.20 -7.16 -6.98
C ILE A 109 -15.90 -7.40 -5.63
N ILE A 110 -16.90 -6.57 -5.30
CA ILE A 110 -17.63 -6.63 -4.03
C ILE A 110 -18.51 -7.89 -3.97
N SER A 111 -19.30 -8.17 -5.01
CA SER A 111 -20.26 -9.28 -5.03
C SER A 111 -19.58 -10.65 -5.02
N GLU A 112 -18.37 -10.74 -5.54
CA GLU A 112 -17.53 -11.93 -5.42
C GLU A 112 -16.82 -12.03 -4.06
N GLY A 113 -17.07 -11.11 -3.12
CA GLY A 113 -16.60 -11.21 -1.74
C GLY A 113 -15.13 -10.82 -1.54
N HIS A 114 -14.57 -10.05 -2.47
CA HIS A 114 -13.27 -9.42 -2.26
C HIS A 114 -13.38 -8.19 -1.37
N THR A 115 -12.28 -7.82 -0.71
CA THR A 115 -12.21 -6.58 0.05
C THR A 115 -11.80 -5.44 -0.87
N VAL A 116 -12.41 -4.27 -0.68
CA VAL A 116 -12.04 -3.05 -1.38
C VAL A 116 -11.47 -2.05 -0.39
N GLY A 117 -10.41 -1.33 -0.77
CA GLY A 117 -9.88 -0.16 -0.07
C GLY A 117 -9.75 1.05 -0.98
N ASN A 118 -9.54 2.21 -0.38
CA ASN A 118 -9.40 3.49 -1.06
C ASN A 118 -7.95 3.69 -1.56
N HIS A 119 -7.78 4.05 -2.84
CA HIS A 119 -6.48 4.39 -3.44
C HIS A 119 -6.44 5.81 -4.01
N THR A 120 -7.12 6.75 -3.33
CA THR A 120 -7.35 8.13 -3.76
C THR A 120 -8.29 8.26 -4.96
N TYR A 121 -8.83 9.45 -5.16
CA TYR A 121 -9.74 9.69 -6.27
C TYR A 121 -9.01 9.71 -7.61
N SER A 122 -7.88 10.42 -7.72
CA SER A 122 -7.23 10.68 -9.00
C SER A 122 -5.92 9.93 -9.24
N HIS A 123 -5.23 9.49 -8.19
CA HIS A 123 -3.90 8.89 -8.25
C HIS A 123 -2.91 9.71 -9.10
N SER A 124 -2.92 11.04 -8.96
CA SER A 124 -2.04 11.91 -9.75
C SER A 124 -0.56 11.71 -9.40
N ASN A 125 0.35 11.94 -10.34
CA ASN A 125 1.80 11.95 -10.08
C ASN A 125 2.20 13.01 -9.02
N ASN A 126 1.34 14.00 -8.79
CA ASN A 126 1.55 15.05 -7.79
C ASN A 126 1.06 14.68 -6.38
N THR A 127 0.50 13.47 -6.18
CA THR A 127 -0.12 13.06 -4.91
C THR A 127 0.83 13.22 -3.72
N GLY A 128 2.11 12.89 -3.90
CA GLY A 128 3.14 13.08 -2.86
C GLY A 128 3.40 14.54 -2.47
N PHE A 129 2.97 15.50 -3.28
CA PHE A 129 3.18 16.94 -3.07
C PHE A 129 1.91 17.69 -2.67
N LEU A 130 0.77 16.99 -2.56
CA LEU A 130 -0.48 17.60 -2.14
C LEU A 130 -0.41 18.11 -0.70
N SER A 131 -1.10 19.21 -0.44
CA SER A 131 -1.36 19.66 0.92
C SER A 131 -2.25 18.65 1.65
N ALA A 132 -2.24 18.67 2.98
CA ALA A 132 -3.10 17.80 3.77
C ALA A 132 -4.59 17.99 3.43
N SER A 133 -5.05 19.21 3.13
CA SER A 133 -6.45 19.48 2.75
C SER A 133 -6.81 18.83 1.41
N LYS A 134 -5.97 19.00 0.38
CA LYS A 134 -6.20 18.38 -0.93
C LYS A 134 -6.15 16.86 -0.87
N MET A 135 -5.28 16.31 -0.02
CA MET A 135 -5.23 14.86 0.20
C MET A 135 -6.49 14.36 0.93
N VAL A 136 -7.09 15.15 1.82
CA VAL A 136 -8.38 14.82 2.44
C VAL A 136 -9.47 14.79 1.38
N GLU A 137 -9.55 15.81 0.52
CA GLU A 137 -10.49 15.86 -0.60
C GLU A 137 -10.35 14.64 -1.54
N GLU A 138 -9.12 14.25 -1.88
CA GLU A 138 -8.86 13.05 -2.70
C GLU A 138 -9.32 11.75 -2.05
N ILE A 139 -9.22 11.63 -0.72
CA ILE A 139 -9.69 10.45 0.01
C ILE A 139 -11.22 10.46 0.11
N GLU A 140 -11.80 11.57 0.57
CA GLU A 140 -13.25 11.72 0.78
C GLU A 140 -14.02 11.56 -0.53
N LYS A 141 -13.53 12.15 -1.63
CA LYS A 141 -14.17 11.99 -2.95
C LYS A 141 -14.14 10.55 -3.45
N CYS A 142 -13.06 9.82 -3.18
CA CYS A 142 -13.02 8.38 -3.51
C CYS A 142 -13.98 7.58 -2.64
N ASP A 143 -14.15 7.94 -1.37
CA ASP A 143 -15.14 7.30 -0.48
C ASP A 143 -16.58 7.56 -0.94
N GLU A 144 -16.88 8.77 -1.39
CA GLU A 144 -18.18 9.13 -1.99
C GLU A 144 -18.49 8.24 -3.19
N VAL A 145 -17.55 8.10 -4.13
CA VAL A 145 -17.71 7.23 -5.31
C VAL A 145 -17.90 5.76 -4.92
N MET A 146 -17.13 5.26 -3.95
CA MET A 146 -17.26 3.90 -3.43
C MET A 146 -18.64 3.66 -2.80
N LEU A 147 -19.15 4.64 -2.06
CA LEU A 147 -20.47 4.58 -1.44
C LEU A 147 -21.58 4.64 -2.50
N GLU A 148 -21.48 5.54 -3.47
CA GLU A 148 -22.48 5.69 -4.54
C GLU A 148 -22.59 4.43 -5.40
N THR A 149 -21.45 3.90 -5.85
CA THR A 149 -21.38 2.80 -6.82
C THR A 149 -21.54 1.43 -6.16
N GLY A 150 -20.86 1.20 -5.03
CA GLY A 150 -20.79 -0.13 -4.40
C GLY A 150 -21.58 -0.26 -3.10
N LYS A 151 -22.14 0.84 -2.57
CA LYS A 151 -22.82 0.87 -1.26
C LYS A 151 -21.93 0.37 -0.12
N ILE A 152 -20.62 0.57 -0.24
CA ILE A 152 -19.64 0.19 0.78
C ILE A 152 -18.99 1.42 1.41
N GLN A 153 -18.68 1.29 2.69
CA GLN A 153 -17.87 2.26 3.44
C GLN A 153 -16.90 1.49 4.33
N ASN A 154 -15.62 1.81 4.24
CA ASN A 154 -14.60 1.23 5.10
C ASN A 154 -13.46 2.22 5.38
N ASP A 155 -12.61 1.85 6.33
CA ASP A 155 -11.47 2.65 6.76
C ASP A 155 -10.18 2.29 6.00
N LEU A 156 -10.19 1.36 5.04
CA LEU A 156 -8.97 0.91 4.37
C LEU A 156 -8.49 1.94 3.36
N TYR A 157 -7.19 2.24 3.43
CA TYR A 157 -6.52 3.17 2.52
C TYR A 157 -5.12 2.67 2.21
N ARG A 158 -4.68 2.79 0.95
CA ARG A 158 -3.28 2.61 0.58
C ARG A 158 -2.75 3.88 -0.08
N PRO A 159 -1.62 4.44 0.39
CA PRO A 159 -1.05 5.63 -0.21
C PRO A 159 -0.50 5.33 -1.62
N PRO A 160 -0.83 6.17 -2.62
CA PRO A 160 -0.24 6.11 -3.95
C PRO A 160 1.28 6.01 -3.93
N PHE A 161 1.81 5.12 -4.78
CA PHE A 161 3.25 4.83 -4.90
C PHE A 161 3.93 4.33 -3.61
N GLY A 162 3.18 4.07 -2.53
CA GLY A 162 3.73 3.77 -1.21
C GLY A 162 4.39 4.95 -0.50
N VAL A 163 4.26 6.16 -1.06
CA VAL A 163 4.89 7.36 -0.52
C VAL A 163 4.10 7.86 0.68
N THR A 164 4.79 8.09 1.79
CA THR A 164 4.22 8.68 3.00
C THR A 164 4.96 9.95 3.38
N ASN A 165 4.24 10.94 3.88
CA ASN A 165 4.79 12.21 4.34
C ASN A 165 3.88 12.85 5.40
N PRO A 166 4.27 13.97 6.04
CA PRO A 166 3.44 14.62 7.06
C PRO A 166 2.05 15.08 6.57
N SER A 167 1.91 15.49 5.31
CA SER A 167 0.61 15.89 4.74
C SER A 167 -0.33 14.70 4.64
N ILE A 168 0.16 13.57 4.11
CA ILE A 168 -0.59 12.31 4.02
C ILE A 168 -0.93 11.79 5.41
N ALA A 169 0.00 11.84 6.36
CA ALA A 169 -0.25 11.42 7.75
C ALA A 169 -1.37 12.24 8.41
N LYS A 170 -1.41 13.56 8.18
CA LYS A 170 -2.50 14.43 8.66
C LYS A 170 -3.83 14.10 7.98
N ALA A 171 -3.81 13.85 6.66
CA ALA A 171 -5.01 13.52 5.91
C ALA A 171 -5.64 12.20 6.39
N ILE A 172 -4.84 11.13 6.46
CA ILE A 172 -5.27 9.82 6.98
C ILE A 172 -5.87 9.93 8.39
N LYS A 173 -5.26 10.74 9.27
CA LYS A 173 -5.79 10.97 10.61
C LYS A 173 -7.15 11.69 10.58
N LYS A 174 -7.30 12.70 9.71
CA LYS A 174 -8.54 13.48 9.59
C LYS A 174 -9.69 12.65 9.00
N THR A 175 -9.39 11.76 8.04
CA THR A 175 -10.38 10.90 7.38
C THR A 175 -10.56 9.55 8.08
N HIS A 176 -9.95 9.37 9.26
CA HIS A 176 -10.02 8.14 10.07
C HIS A 176 -9.64 6.86 9.30
N LYS A 177 -8.73 6.98 8.35
CA LYS A 177 -8.28 5.84 7.54
C LYS A 177 -7.21 5.02 8.25
N THR A 178 -7.23 3.72 7.96
CA THR A 178 -6.21 2.74 8.29
C THR A 178 -5.34 2.51 7.07
N SER A 179 -4.06 2.89 7.17
CA SER A 179 -3.10 2.69 6.10
C SER A 179 -2.68 1.22 5.99
N ILE A 180 -2.80 0.65 4.79
CA ILE A 180 -2.34 -0.69 4.45
C ILE A 180 -1.17 -0.57 3.47
N GLY A 181 -0.02 -1.11 3.85
CA GLY A 181 1.17 -1.20 3.00
C GLY A 181 1.38 -2.62 2.51
N TRP A 182 2.65 -3.00 2.35
CA TRP A 182 3.08 -4.33 1.94
C TRP A 182 4.46 -4.64 2.50
N ASN A 183 4.82 -5.92 2.55
CA ASN A 183 6.19 -6.37 2.82
C ASN A 183 6.78 -7.16 1.64
N VAL A 184 5.98 -7.47 0.62
CA VAL A 184 6.41 -8.11 -0.63
C VAL A 184 5.97 -7.22 -1.78
N ARG A 185 6.93 -6.70 -2.56
CA ARG A 185 6.69 -5.81 -3.70
C ARG A 185 7.09 -6.50 -5.01
N SER A 186 6.13 -6.66 -5.92
CA SER A 186 6.31 -7.30 -7.23
C SER A 186 7.24 -6.53 -8.19
N LEU A 187 7.11 -5.19 -8.20
CA LEU A 187 7.66 -4.30 -9.23
C LEU A 187 7.14 -4.61 -10.65
N ASP A 188 5.92 -5.12 -10.75
CA ASP A 188 5.21 -5.45 -11.99
C ASP A 188 4.90 -4.23 -12.88
N THR A 189 4.83 -3.04 -12.28
CA THR A 189 4.73 -1.77 -13.02
C THR A 189 6.08 -1.22 -13.52
N ILE A 190 7.20 -1.82 -13.13
CA ILE A 190 8.56 -1.35 -13.49
C ILE A 190 9.23 -2.27 -14.50
N THR A 191 9.02 -3.58 -14.42
CA THR A 191 9.65 -4.56 -15.30
C THR A 191 8.62 -5.34 -16.09
N ASP A 192 8.94 -5.70 -17.33
CA ASP A 192 8.12 -6.59 -18.17
C ASP A 192 8.52 -8.06 -18.05
N ASP A 193 9.55 -8.37 -17.25
CA ASP A 193 10.05 -9.74 -17.07
C ASP A 193 9.25 -10.48 -16.00
N GLU A 194 8.23 -11.23 -16.43
CA GLU A 194 7.34 -12.04 -15.59
C GLU A 194 8.11 -12.94 -14.61
N LYS A 195 9.20 -13.58 -15.06
CA LYS A 195 10.01 -14.46 -14.20
C LYS A 195 10.70 -13.68 -13.08
N LYS A 196 11.17 -12.46 -13.36
CA LYS A 196 11.72 -11.58 -12.31
C LYS A 196 10.64 -11.15 -11.32
N ILE A 197 9.44 -10.81 -11.79
CA ILE A 197 8.32 -10.45 -10.91
C ILE A 197 7.97 -11.64 -10.02
N PHE A 198 7.73 -12.82 -10.61
CA PHE A 198 7.42 -14.05 -9.88
C PHE A 198 8.49 -14.40 -8.84
N LYS A 199 9.78 -14.33 -9.24
CA LYS A 199 10.89 -14.59 -8.31
C LYS A 199 10.90 -13.63 -7.13
N ARG A 200 10.63 -12.33 -7.35
CA ARG A 200 10.57 -11.33 -6.27
C ARG A 200 9.45 -11.65 -5.29
N VAL A 201 8.23 -11.93 -5.80
CA VAL A 201 7.09 -12.19 -4.91
C VAL A 201 7.23 -13.50 -4.12
N THR A 202 7.92 -14.50 -4.67
CA THR A 202 8.08 -15.81 -4.01
C THR A 202 9.30 -15.89 -3.09
N THR A 203 10.40 -15.20 -3.39
CA THR A 203 11.64 -15.27 -2.59
C THR A 203 11.48 -14.65 -1.20
N ASP A 204 10.79 -13.50 -1.12
CA ASP A 204 10.60 -12.77 0.14
C ASP A 204 9.32 -13.17 0.89
N LEU A 205 8.63 -14.20 0.40
CA LEU A 205 7.33 -14.60 0.92
C LEU A 205 7.45 -15.20 2.33
N LYS A 206 6.72 -14.61 3.26
CA LYS A 206 6.61 -15.08 4.66
C LYS A 206 5.16 -15.27 5.06
N LYS A 207 4.93 -16.03 6.13
CA LYS A 207 3.60 -16.14 6.77
C LYS A 207 3.06 -14.76 7.10
N GLY A 208 1.82 -14.50 6.72
CA GLY A 208 1.13 -13.24 6.90
C GLY A 208 1.55 -12.13 5.95
N SER A 209 2.32 -12.41 4.90
CA SER A 209 2.76 -11.36 3.97
C SER A 209 1.59 -10.71 3.25
N ILE A 210 1.71 -9.41 3.01
CA ILE A 210 0.84 -8.65 2.10
C ILE A 210 1.64 -8.40 0.83
N ILE A 211 1.17 -8.96 -0.28
CA ILE A 211 1.79 -8.89 -1.61
C ILE A 211 1.15 -7.75 -2.39
N LEU A 212 1.96 -6.78 -2.83
CA LEU A 212 1.53 -5.73 -3.76
C LEU A 212 1.68 -6.22 -5.21
N LEU A 213 0.58 -6.16 -5.97
CA LEU A 213 0.44 -6.39 -7.42
C LEU A 213 -0.46 -5.28 -8.01
N HIS A 214 -0.57 -5.22 -9.33
CA HIS A 214 -1.50 -4.30 -10.03
C HIS A 214 -2.32 -5.07 -11.07
N ASP A 215 -3.64 -4.95 -11.01
CA ASP A 215 -4.58 -5.62 -11.94
C ASP A 215 -4.77 -4.81 -13.23
N THR A 216 -3.67 -4.34 -13.80
CA THR A 216 -3.64 -3.37 -14.90
C THR A 216 -2.97 -3.89 -16.17
N SER A 217 -2.48 -5.13 -16.18
CA SER A 217 -1.76 -5.68 -17.34
C SER A 217 -1.76 -7.21 -17.40
N GLU A 218 -1.62 -7.73 -18.62
CA GLU A 218 -1.50 -9.16 -18.93
C GLU A 218 -0.29 -9.82 -18.23
N LYS A 219 0.85 -9.13 -18.13
CA LYS A 219 2.04 -9.68 -17.47
C LYS A 219 1.76 -10.01 -15.99
N THR A 220 1.03 -9.14 -15.29
CA THR A 220 0.68 -9.38 -13.88
C THR A 220 -0.34 -10.50 -13.77
N TYR A 221 -1.23 -10.65 -14.76
CA TYR A 221 -2.15 -11.79 -14.83
C TYR A 221 -1.39 -13.11 -14.94
N ASN A 222 -0.42 -13.21 -15.86
CA ASN A 222 0.42 -14.41 -16.01
C ASN A 222 1.20 -14.73 -14.74
N VAL A 223 1.77 -13.72 -14.08
CA VAL A 223 2.43 -13.88 -12.78
C VAL A 223 1.46 -14.35 -11.70
N LEU A 224 0.21 -13.89 -11.71
CA LEU A 224 -0.82 -14.33 -10.77
C LEU A 224 -1.16 -15.80 -10.97
N VAL A 225 -1.25 -16.29 -12.21
CA VAL A 225 -1.46 -17.72 -12.52
C VAL A 225 -0.37 -18.56 -11.84
N ASP A 226 0.90 -18.24 -12.09
CA ASP A 226 2.03 -18.96 -11.50
C ASP A 226 2.06 -18.83 -9.97
N LEU A 227 1.74 -17.65 -9.44
CA LEU A 227 1.71 -17.40 -8.01
C LEU A 227 0.63 -18.23 -7.32
N LEU A 228 -0.57 -18.34 -7.88
CA LEU A 228 -1.64 -19.15 -7.30
C LEU A 228 -1.28 -20.65 -7.27
N LEU A 229 -0.61 -21.15 -8.32
CA LEU A 229 -0.09 -22.52 -8.36
C LEU A 229 0.98 -22.73 -7.29
N PHE A 230 1.93 -21.80 -7.17
CA PHE A 230 2.97 -21.83 -6.14
C PHE A 230 2.38 -21.83 -4.72
N LEU A 231 1.43 -20.93 -4.44
CA LEU A 231 0.79 -20.84 -3.12
C LEU A 231 0.07 -22.15 -2.78
N LYS A 232 -0.63 -22.75 -3.74
CA LYS A 232 -1.29 -24.06 -3.58
C LYS A 232 -0.27 -25.16 -3.27
N GLU A 233 0.81 -25.25 -4.04
CA GLU A 233 1.88 -26.24 -3.83
C GLU A 233 2.53 -26.09 -2.45
N LYS A 234 2.81 -24.85 -2.03
CA LYS A 234 3.41 -24.52 -0.72
C LYS A 234 2.38 -24.49 0.43
N LYS A 235 1.12 -24.84 0.16
CA LYS A 235 0.02 -24.91 1.14
C LYS A 235 -0.17 -23.58 1.88
N TYR A 236 -0.11 -22.47 1.14
CA TYR A 236 -0.55 -21.16 1.63
C TYR A 236 -2.05 -20.98 1.38
N SER A 237 -2.78 -20.59 2.41
CA SER A 237 -4.11 -20.01 2.27
C SER A 237 -4.02 -18.51 1.98
N THR A 238 -5.15 -17.89 1.64
CA THR A 238 -5.23 -16.45 1.42
C THR A 238 -6.15 -15.77 2.43
N PHE A 239 -5.84 -14.54 2.80
CA PHE A 239 -6.71 -13.68 3.61
C PHE A 239 -6.86 -12.30 2.97
N THR A 240 -7.94 -11.60 3.30
CA THR A 240 -8.16 -10.19 2.94
C THR A 240 -7.76 -9.27 4.09
N VAL A 241 -7.27 -8.06 3.77
CA VAL A 241 -6.61 -7.20 4.78
C VAL A 241 -7.56 -6.66 5.85
N ASP A 242 -8.87 -6.62 5.60
CA ASP A 242 -9.90 -6.25 6.59
C ASP A 242 -9.98 -7.26 7.74
N SER A 243 -9.58 -8.51 7.53
CA SER A 243 -9.48 -9.50 8.60
C SER A 243 -8.48 -9.08 9.69
N ILE A 244 -7.44 -8.31 9.33
CA ILE A 244 -6.47 -7.77 10.30
C ILE A 244 -7.10 -6.65 11.12
N THR A 245 -7.88 -5.77 10.49
CA THR A 245 -8.46 -4.60 11.16
C THR A 245 -9.65 -4.97 12.04
N LYS A 246 -10.48 -5.93 11.62
CA LYS A 246 -11.58 -6.49 12.43
C LYS A 246 -11.09 -7.15 13.72
N SER A 247 -9.99 -7.92 13.66
CA SER A 247 -9.41 -8.55 14.84
C SER A 247 -9.04 -7.53 15.93
N LYS A 248 -8.51 -6.36 15.55
CA LYS A 248 -8.11 -5.31 16.50
C LYS A 248 -9.26 -4.55 17.15
N LYS A 249 -10.47 -4.58 16.57
CA LYS A 249 -11.66 -3.92 17.14
C LYS A 249 -12.36 -4.78 18.19
N ASN A 250 -12.02 -6.07 18.26
CA ASN A 250 -12.60 -7.05 19.17
C ASN A 250 -11.66 -7.42 20.34
N ASP A 251 -10.46 -6.83 20.39
CA ASP A 251 -9.48 -6.91 21.48
C ASP A 251 -9.45 -5.60 22.27
#